data_AF-A0A7S2L9N7-F1
#
_entry.id   AF-A0A7S2L9N7-F1
#
_cell.length_a   1.000
_cell.length_b   1.000
_cell.length_c   1.000
_cell.angle_alpha   90.00
_cell.angle_beta   90.00
_cell.angle_gamma   90.00
#
_symmetry.space_group_name_H-M   'P 1'
#
loop_
_entity.id
_entity.type
_entity.pdbx_description
1 polymer ?
#
loop_
_entity_poly.entity_id
_entity_poly.type
_entity_poly.pdbx_seq_one_letter_code
_entity_poly.pdbx_strand_id
1 'polypeptide(L)'
;WLTNVIALKMLFYPVEFMGLNLVRWEQQPFGLFGWQGIIPAKTEKMARKAVDLMLEKLLNVKEIFSRLDAEEFSNVMDRGLILLIDRIISETAMEYMPRVWKGLPDDVKDEIVVKASIESNQKFLKLFMQDMQEHIDDVLDIRHMSVTACVQNKALMNKIFQECGDAEMAFIERSGFYFGFLFGLFQMSVYCFSQEAWILPVCGFIVGWLTNFLALKVIFRPLEPKKVCGLTVHGLFLQRQQEVAVTFARVNCVEILHTKAMWDAIMTGPLHRNFFAMLRTHSIAFTDNLLGG
;
A
#
# COMPACT_ATOMS: atom_id res chain seq x y z
N TRP A 1 -28.00 9.33 -16.82
CA TRP A 1 -27.60 7.97 -16.38
C TRP A 1 -26.39 7.47 -17.16
N LEU A 2 -26.51 7.20 -18.47
CA LEU A 2 -25.39 6.67 -19.29
C LEU A 2 -24.10 7.51 -19.20
N THR A 3 -24.22 8.84 -19.25
CA THR A 3 -23.09 9.78 -19.12
C THR A 3 -22.37 9.67 -17.78
N ASN A 4 -23.09 9.44 -16.68
CA ASN A 4 -22.50 9.28 -15.35
C ASN A 4 -21.76 7.95 -15.23
N VAL A 5 -22.32 6.87 -15.78
CA VAL A 5 -21.65 5.56 -15.84
C VAL A 5 -20.34 5.65 -16.61
N ILE A 6 -20.37 6.32 -17.78
CA ILE A 6 -19.17 6.54 -18.58
C ILE A 6 -18.18 7.43 -17.83
N ALA A 7 -18.62 8.50 -17.17
CA ALA A 7 -17.77 9.36 -16.37
C ALA A 7 -17.07 8.60 -15.23
N LEU A 8 -17.79 7.75 -14.50
CA LEU A 8 -17.21 6.89 -13.47
C LEU A 8 -16.19 5.92 -14.08
N LYS A 9 -16.51 5.29 -15.21
CA LYS A 9 -15.58 4.39 -15.89
C LYS A 9 -14.30 5.10 -16.35
N MET A 10 -14.40 6.35 -16.81
CA MET A 10 -13.27 7.19 -17.21
C MET A 10 -12.38 7.62 -16.03
N LEU A 11 -12.83 7.48 -14.77
CA LEU A 11 -11.95 7.69 -13.61
C LEU A 11 -10.90 6.58 -13.48
N PHE A 12 -11.26 5.35 -13.83
CA PHE A 12 -10.42 4.17 -13.62
C PHE A 12 -9.70 3.71 -14.88
N TYR A 13 -10.30 3.92 -16.05
CA TYR A 13 -9.80 3.36 -17.30
C TYR A 13 -9.50 4.43 -18.36
N PRO A 14 -8.50 4.19 -19.21
CA PRO A 14 -7.56 3.06 -19.19
C PRO A 14 -6.51 3.19 -18.06
N VAL A 15 -6.01 2.06 -17.56
CA VAL A 15 -5.02 2.03 -16.46
C VAL A 15 -3.70 2.67 -16.91
N GLU A 16 -3.26 2.29 -18.10
CA GLU A 16 -2.14 2.93 -18.78
C GLU A 16 -2.64 3.94 -19.81
N PHE A 17 -1.78 4.90 -20.11
CA PHE A 17 -2.11 5.93 -21.10
C PHE A 17 -2.29 5.31 -22.48
N MET A 18 -3.42 5.61 -23.13
CA MET A 18 -3.72 5.20 -24.49
C MET A 18 -3.73 6.41 -25.41
N GLY A 19 -2.86 6.43 -26.42
CA GLY A 19 -2.79 7.51 -27.41
C GLY A 19 -1.40 7.76 -27.98
N LEU A 20 -1.25 8.79 -28.81
CA LEU A 20 0.03 9.24 -29.36
C LEU A 20 0.81 10.02 -28.28
N ASN A 21 1.97 9.50 -27.88
CA ASN A 21 2.86 10.11 -26.88
C ASN A 21 3.69 11.28 -27.44
N LEU A 22 3.05 12.25 -28.10
CA LEU A 22 3.74 13.45 -28.61
C LEU A 22 4.01 14.48 -27.49
N VAL A 23 3.00 14.75 -26.66
CA VAL A 23 3.11 15.60 -25.46
C VAL A 23 2.23 15.01 -24.37
N ARG A 24 2.85 14.65 -23.24
CA ARG A 24 2.18 14.18 -22.03
C ARG A 24 2.66 14.99 -20.85
N TRP A 25 1.73 15.55 -20.09
CA TRP A 25 2.06 16.22 -18.83
C TRP A 25 2.12 15.20 -17.69
N GLU A 26 3.13 15.33 -16.84
CA GLU A 26 3.35 14.43 -15.71
C GLU A 26 2.16 14.48 -14.74
N GLN A 27 1.71 13.31 -14.28
CA GLN A 27 0.54 13.13 -13.40
C GLN A 27 -0.81 13.71 -13.92
N GLN A 28 -0.94 13.95 -15.24
CA GLN A 28 -2.20 14.36 -15.85
C GLN A 28 -2.83 13.22 -16.67
N PRO A 29 -4.18 13.11 -16.64
CA PRO A 29 -4.88 12.05 -17.36
C PRO A 29 -4.95 12.28 -18.88
N PHE A 30 -4.71 13.50 -19.35
CA PHE A 30 -4.82 13.88 -20.76
C PHE A 30 -3.45 14.18 -21.38
N GLY A 31 -3.29 13.82 -22.65
CA GLY A 31 -2.24 14.29 -23.55
C GLY A 31 -2.86 14.93 -24.79
N LEU A 32 -2.06 15.51 -25.68
CA LEU A 32 -2.58 16.13 -26.92
C LEU A 32 -3.49 15.17 -27.72
N PHE A 33 -3.12 13.89 -27.78
CA PHE A 33 -3.89 12.84 -28.46
C PHE A 33 -3.89 11.55 -27.65
N GLY A 34 -4.38 11.60 -26.41
CA GLY A 34 -4.57 10.40 -25.60
C GLY A 34 -5.20 10.64 -24.24
N TRP A 35 -5.62 9.53 -23.63
CA TRP A 35 -6.35 9.53 -22.38
C TRP A 35 -5.85 8.41 -21.45
N GLN A 36 -5.87 8.70 -20.16
CA GLN A 36 -5.66 7.77 -19.06
C GLN A 36 -6.73 8.03 -18.00
N GLY A 37 -7.13 7.01 -17.26
CA GLY A 37 -7.99 7.20 -16.09
C GLY A 37 -7.39 8.20 -15.10
N ILE A 38 -8.23 9.01 -14.46
CA ILE A 38 -7.79 10.05 -13.50
C ILE A 38 -7.06 9.45 -12.31
N ILE A 39 -7.55 8.34 -11.76
CA ILE A 39 -6.95 7.67 -10.61
C ILE A 39 -5.57 7.09 -10.98
N PRO A 40 -5.43 6.25 -12.03
CA PRO A 40 -4.13 5.75 -12.48
C PRO A 40 -3.11 6.86 -12.82
N ALA A 41 -3.56 7.97 -13.40
CA ALA A 41 -2.69 9.09 -13.74
C ALA A 41 -2.14 9.81 -12.50
N LYS A 42 -2.89 9.82 -11.40
CA LYS A 42 -2.56 10.54 -10.15
C LYS A 42 -2.14 9.62 -9.00
N THR A 43 -1.85 8.35 -9.30
CA THR A 43 -1.55 7.33 -8.30
C THR A 43 -0.44 7.74 -7.34
N GLU A 44 0.69 8.25 -7.83
CA GLU A 44 1.81 8.62 -6.96
C GLU A 44 1.40 9.68 -5.93
N LYS A 45 0.76 10.76 -6.38
CA LYS A 45 0.32 11.86 -5.52
C LYS A 45 -0.72 11.41 -4.49
N MET A 46 -1.65 10.56 -4.91
CA MET A 46 -2.70 10.03 -4.03
C MET A 46 -2.14 9.04 -3.02
N ALA A 47 -1.32 8.08 -3.46
CA ALA A 47 -0.69 7.08 -2.61
C ALA A 47 0.18 7.74 -1.55
N ARG A 48 1.03 8.71 -1.94
CA ARG A 48 1.87 9.48 -1.01
C ARG A 48 1.02 10.13 0.07
N LYS A 49 0.01 10.92 -0.31
CA LYS A 49 -0.87 11.57 0.68
C LYS A 49 -1.62 10.58 1.58
N ALA A 50 -2.06 9.44 1.05
CA ALA A 50 -2.79 8.43 1.84
C ALA A 50 -1.87 7.72 2.85
N VAL A 51 -0.68 7.33 2.41
CA VAL A 51 0.34 6.70 3.26
C VAL A 51 0.85 7.67 4.32
N ASP A 52 1.06 8.95 3.96
CA ASP A 52 1.45 9.99 4.90
C ASP A 52 0.44 10.13 6.04
N LEU A 53 -0.85 10.22 5.69
CA LEU A 53 -1.93 10.29 6.68
C LEU A 53 -2.02 9.01 7.54
N MET A 54 -1.76 7.84 6.95
CA MET A 54 -1.78 6.57 7.67
C MET A 54 -0.64 6.49 8.69
N LEU A 55 0.59 6.85 8.30
CA LEU A 55 1.76 6.85 9.19
C LEU A 55 1.67 7.94 10.27
N GLU A 56 1.10 9.09 9.96
CA GLU A 56 0.96 10.19 10.93
C GLU A 56 -0.15 9.95 11.95
N LYS A 57 -1.25 9.28 11.57
CA LYS A 57 -2.46 9.22 12.40
C LYS A 57 -2.86 7.84 12.89
N LEU A 58 -2.41 6.77 12.25
CA LEU A 58 -2.97 5.43 12.45
C LEU A 58 -1.90 4.37 12.79
N LEU A 59 -0.72 4.43 12.19
CA LEU A 59 0.26 3.35 12.23
C LEU A 59 1.59 3.82 12.82
N ASN A 60 2.02 3.15 13.90
CA ASN A 60 3.36 3.28 14.46
C ASN A 60 4.17 2.02 14.13
N VAL A 61 5.19 2.16 13.27
CA VAL A 61 6.01 1.03 12.78
C VAL A 61 6.76 0.37 13.93
N LYS A 62 7.35 1.18 14.81
CA LYS A 62 8.07 0.70 15.99
C LYS A 62 7.17 -0.12 16.92
N GLU A 63 5.92 0.30 17.12
CA GLU A 63 4.96 -0.46 17.92
C GLU A 63 4.58 -1.81 17.28
N ILE A 64 4.48 -1.87 15.96
CA ILE A 64 4.17 -3.13 15.27
C ILE A 64 5.35 -4.09 15.38
N PHE A 65 6.58 -3.61 15.12
CA PHE A 65 7.78 -4.44 15.19
C PHE A 65 8.15 -4.85 16.62
N SER A 66 7.84 -4.04 17.62
CA SER A 66 8.06 -4.41 19.03
C SER A 66 7.17 -5.55 19.52
N ARG A 67 6.10 -5.88 18.78
CA ARG A 67 5.24 -7.05 19.06
C ARG A 67 5.84 -8.37 18.57
N LEU A 68 6.91 -8.33 17.77
CA LEU A 68 7.62 -9.53 17.34
C LEU A 68 8.46 -10.05 18.52
N ASP A 69 8.33 -11.33 18.85
CA ASP A 69 9.14 -11.94 19.90
C ASP A 69 10.51 -12.34 19.33
N ALA A 70 11.58 -11.76 19.89
CA ALA A 70 12.95 -12.06 19.48
C ALA A 70 13.37 -13.49 19.81
N GLU A 71 12.81 -14.09 20.86
CA GLU A 71 13.06 -15.48 21.24
C GLU A 71 12.35 -16.44 20.27
N GLU A 72 11.09 -16.15 19.92
CA GLU A 72 10.37 -16.92 18.91
C GLU A 72 11.04 -16.83 17.53
N PHE A 73 11.46 -15.62 17.11
CA PHE A 73 12.22 -15.43 15.88
C PHE A 73 13.49 -16.28 15.86
N SER A 74 14.26 -16.25 16.95
CA SER A 74 15.49 -17.02 17.10
C SER A 74 15.22 -18.52 16.97
N ASN A 75 14.20 -19.04 17.65
CA ASN A 75 13.82 -20.46 17.59
C ASN A 75 13.40 -20.92 16.19
N VAL A 76 12.67 -20.08 15.44
CA VAL A 76 12.25 -20.39 14.07
C VAL A 76 13.44 -20.39 13.11
N MET A 77 14.35 -19.44 13.28
CA MET A 77 15.51 -19.25 12.39
C MET A 77 16.67 -20.20 12.69
N ASP A 78 16.78 -20.73 13.92
CA ASP A 78 17.91 -21.55 14.38
C ASP A 78 18.19 -22.74 13.46
N ARG A 79 17.14 -23.49 13.06
CA ARG A 79 17.28 -24.63 12.14
C ARG A 79 17.87 -24.23 10.79
N GLY A 80 17.45 -23.09 10.26
CA GLY A 80 17.96 -22.57 9.00
C GLY A 80 19.42 -22.13 9.12
N LEU A 81 19.77 -21.52 10.26
CA LEU A 81 21.12 -21.03 10.52
C LEU A 81 22.12 -22.18 10.70
N ILE A 82 21.74 -23.28 11.38
CA ILE A 82 22.58 -24.48 11.51
C ILE A 82 23.01 -25.00 10.14
N LEU A 83 22.07 -25.13 9.20
CA LEU A 83 22.37 -25.62 7.85
C LEU A 83 23.28 -24.67 7.06
N LEU A 84 23.13 -23.35 7.28
CA LEU A 84 24.01 -22.36 6.66
C LEU A 84 25.42 -22.40 7.25
N ILE A 85 25.55 -22.57 8.57
CA ILE A 85 26.83 -22.71 9.25
C ILE A 85 27.56 -23.97 8.80
N ASP A 86 26.87 -25.12 8.76
CA ASP A 86 27.43 -26.37 8.24
C ASP A 86 28.03 -26.16 6.85
N ARG A 87 27.25 -25.54 5.97
CA ARG A 87 27.69 -25.22 4.61
C ARG A 87 28.90 -24.30 4.60
N ILE A 88 28.88 -23.20 5.37
CA ILE A 88 29.98 -22.23 5.42
C ILE A 88 31.26 -22.87 6.00
N ILE A 89 31.16 -23.62 7.10
CA ILE A 89 32.28 -24.33 7.71
C ILE A 89 32.86 -25.33 6.71
N SER A 90 32.00 -26.14 6.08
CA SER A 90 32.42 -27.13 5.10
C SER A 90 33.09 -26.51 3.87
N GLU A 91 32.53 -25.44 3.31
CA GLU A 91 33.10 -24.71 2.16
C GLU A 91 34.45 -24.07 2.54
N THR A 92 34.51 -23.38 3.68
CA THR A 92 35.73 -22.71 4.18
C THR A 92 36.83 -23.72 4.51
N ALA A 93 36.50 -24.83 5.20
CA ALA A 93 37.47 -25.86 5.55
C ALA A 93 38.02 -26.57 4.33
N MET A 94 37.20 -26.79 3.30
CA MET A 94 37.64 -27.34 2.02
C MET A 94 38.53 -26.39 1.23
N GLU A 95 38.31 -25.08 1.33
CA GLU A 95 39.13 -24.07 0.69
C GLU A 95 40.52 -23.95 1.36
N TYR A 96 40.56 -23.80 2.69
CA TYR A 96 41.80 -23.51 3.41
C TYR A 96 42.54 -24.75 3.94
N MET A 97 41.83 -25.82 4.30
CA MET A 97 42.40 -27.01 4.97
C MET A 97 41.87 -28.36 4.41
N PRO A 98 41.92 -28.60 3.08
CA PRO A 98 41.25 -29.73 2.44
C PRO A 98 41.76 -31.10 2.92
N ARG A 99 43.05 -31.23 3.25
CA ARG A 99 43.64 -32.50 3.72
C ARG A 99 43.15 -32.87 5.12
N VAL A 100 43.06 -31.88 6.00
CA VAL A 100 42.60 -32.08 7.38
C VAL A 100 41.12 -32.38 7.38
N TRP A 101 40.33 -31.58 6.65
CA TRP A 101 38.88 -31.73 6.59
C TRP A 101 38.45 -33.09 6.02
N LYS A 102 39.08 -33.55 4.93
CA LYS A 102 38.80 -34.89 4.35
C LYS A 102 39.23 -36.06 5.24
N GLY A 103 40.22 -35.84 6.11
CA GLY A 103 40.71 -36.87 7.02
C GLY A 103 39.88 -37.04 8.29
N LEU A 104 38.98 -36.09 8.59
CA LEU A 104 38.12 -36.15 9.77
C LEU A 104 36.95 -37.11 9.55
N PRO A 105 36.62 -37.97 10.53
CA PRO A 105 35.35 -38.71 10.55
C PRO A 105 34.16 -37.76 10.53
N ASP A 106 33.05 -38.19 9.95
CA ASP A 106 31.84 -37.36 9.83
C ASP A 106 31.27 -36.99 11.21
N ASP A 107 31.35 -37.90 12.19
CA ASP A 107 30.94 -37.62 13.58
C ASP A 107 31.64 -36.39 14.19
N VAL A 108 32.92 -36.18 13.86
CA VAL A 108 33.70 -35.04 14.37
C VAL A 108 33.33 -33.75 13.65
N LYS A 109 33.04 -33.82 12.34
CA LYS A 109 32.56 -32.66 11.58
C LYS A 109 31.21 -32.19 12.12
N ASP A 110 30.31 -33.13 12.36
CA ASP A 110 29.00 -32.85 12.93
C ASP A 110 29.14 -32.23 14.32
N GLU A 111 30.05 -32.75 15.17
CA GLU A 111 30.30 -32.17 16.49
C GLU A 111 30.82 -30.72 16.41
N ILE A 112 31.70 -30.40 15.46
CA ILE A 112 32.21 -29.04 15.23
C ILE A 112 31.07 -28.09 14.86
N VAL A 113 30.21 -28.50 13.91
CA VAL A 113 29.07 -27.70 13.44
C VAL A 113 28.05 -27.48 14.57
N VAL A 114 27.76 -28.51 15.34
CA VAL A 114 26.81 -28.45 16.46
C VAL A 114 27.33 -27.53 17.57
N LYS A 115 28.59 -27.68 17.97
CA LYS A 115 29.21 -26.80 18.97
C LYS A 115 29.23 -25.34 18.52
N ALA A 116 29.60 -25.09 17.27
CA ALA A 116 29.57 -23.74 16.68
C ALA A 116 28.14 -23.16 16.71
N SER A 117 27.15 -23.96 16.36
CA SER A 117 25.77 -23.49 16.26
C SER A 117 25.11 -23.21 17.62
N ILE A 118 25.26 -24.11 18.60
CA ILE A 118 24.51 -24.04 19.87
C ILE A 118 24.91 -22.82 20.72
N GLU A 119 26.20 -22.48 20.79
CA GLU A 119 26.66 -21.42 21.69
C GLU A 119 26.38 -20.01 21.18
N SER A 120 26.34 -19.83 19.86
CA SER A 120 26.37 -18.51 19.23
C SER A 120 25.08 -18.13 18.49
N ASN A 121 24.32 -19.09 17.97
CA ASN A 121 23.15 -18.79 17.10
C ASN A 121 22.05 -18.05 17.83
N GLN A 122 21.63 -18.57 18.99
CA GLN A 122 20.48 -18.02 19.70
C GLN A 122 20.74 -16.60 20.17
N LYS A 123 21.94 -16.34 20.69
CA LYS A 123 22.37 -15.01 21.15
C LYS A 123 22.49 -14.05 19.98
N PHE A 124 23.10 -14.46 18.87
CA PHE A 124 23.22 -13.65 17.66
C PHE A 124 21.84 -13.26 17.10
N LEU A 125 20.96 -14.23 16.85
CA LEU A 125 19.63 -13.98 16.28
C LEU A 125 18.78 -13.10 17.18
N LYS A 126 18.83 -13.34 18.50
CA LYS A 126 18.10 -12.53 19.48
C LYS A 126 18.59 -11.09 19.51
N LEU A 127 19.90 -10.86 19.64
CA LEU A 127 20.48 -9.52 19.67
C LEU A 127 20.26 -8.77 18.35
N PHE A 128 20.41 -9.46 17.22
CA PHE A 128 20.10 -8.91 15.90
C PHE A 128 18.64 -8.48 15.79
N MET A 129 17.70 -9.33 16.21
CA MET A 129 16.28 -9.00 16.17
C MET A 129 15.94 -7.82 17.10
N GLN A 130 16.54 -7.77 18.30
CA GLN A 130 16.35 -6.66 19.24
C GLN A 130 16.89 -5.33 18.69
N ASP A 131 18.07 -5.35 18.08
CA ASP A 131 18.68 -4.18 17.45
C ASP A 131 17.83 -3.68 16.26
N MET A 132 17.32 -4.62 15.45
CA MET A 132 16.40 -4.30 14.36
C MET A 132 15.08 -3.70 14.86
N GLN A 133 14.57 -4.12 16.01
CA GLN A 133 13.37 -3.52 16.63
C GLN A 133 13.62 -2.10 17.14
N GLU A 134 14.80 -1.85 17.71
CA GLU A 134 15.18 -0.53 18.22
C GLU A 134 15.36 0.48 17.09
N HIS A 135 15.94 0.03 15.97
CA HIS A 135 16.35 0.80 14.80
C HIS A 135 15.51 0.51 13.54
N ILE A 136 14.23 0.13 13.70
CA ILE A 136 13.40 -0.27 12.56
C ILE A 136 13.25 0.84 11.50
N ASP A 137 13.18 2.10 11.93
CA ASP A 137 13.04 3.25 11.04
C ASP A 137 14.29 3.47 10.17
N ASP A 138 15.46 2.97 10.61
CA ASP A 138 16.72 3.06 9.86
C ASP A 138 16.84 1.98 8.78
N VAL A 139 16.01 0.92 8.84
CA VAL A 139 16.09 -0.22 7.92
C VAL A 139 14.84 -0.39 7.05
N LEU A 140 13.68 0.16 7.45
CA LEU A 140 12.41 0.00 6.74
C LEU A 140 11.73 1.35 6.46
N ASP A 141 11.69 1.72 5.18
CA ASP A 141 10.92 2.86 4.70
C ASP A 141 9.53 2.41 4.18
N ILE A 142 8.54 2.38 5.08
CA ILE A 142 7.14 2.05 4.74
C ILE A 142 6.57 3.03 3.71
N ARG A 143 6.98 4.30 3.75
CA ARG A 143 6.48 5.34 2.84
C ARG A 143 6.93 5.05 1.42
N HIS A 144 8.22 4.84 1.22
CA HIS A 144 8.78 4.46 -0.07
C HIS A 144 8.19 3.14 -0.58
N MET A 145 8.14 2.10 0.27
CA MET A 145 7.59 0.79 -0.09
C MET A 145 6.13 0.91 -0.58
N SER A 146 5.26 1.57 0.18
CA SER A 146 3.83 1.65 -0.12
C SER A 146 3.54 2.49 -1.36
N VAL A 147 4.23 3.62 -1.53
CA VAL A 147 4.09 4.47 -2.73
C VAL A 147 4.59 3.72 -3.97
N THR A 148 5.75 3.06 -3.87
CA THR A 148 6.34 2.29 -4.97
C THR A 148 5.40 1.16 -5.40
N ALA A 149 4.83 0.41 -4.46
CA ALA A 149 3.86 -0.65 -4.76
C ALA A 149 2.64 -0.12 -5.55
N CYS A 150 2.10 1.02 -5.14
CA CYS A 150 0.96 1.65 -5.84
C CYS A 150 1.35 2.17 -7.24
N VAL A 151 2.54 2.75 -7.40
CA VAL A 151 3.00 3.29 -8.69
C VAL A 151 3.35 2.18 -9.68
N GLN A 152 4.00 1.11 -9.22
CA GLN A 152 4.32 -0.06 -10.04
C GLN A 152 3.06 -0.80 -10.49
N ASN A 153 2.04 -0.87 -9.63
CA ASN A 153 0.75 -1.47 -9.96
C ASN A 153 -0.39 -0.46 -9.81
N LYS A 154 -0.60 0.40 -10.83
CA LYS A 154 -1.69 1.38 -10.82
C LYS A 154 -3.09 0.76 -10.72
N ALA A 155 -3.24 -0.52 -11.10
CA ALA A 155 -4.51 -1.23 -10.93
C ALA A 155 -4.84 -1.47 -9.45
N LEU A 156 -3.83 -1.54 -8.57
CA LEU A 156 -4.04 -1.60 -7.13
C LEU A 156 -4.75 -0.34 -6.61
N MET A 157 -4.38 0.84 -7.09
CA MET A 157 -5.05 2.09 -6.71
C MET A 157 -6.52 2.08 -7.16
N ASN A 158 -6.79 1.60 -8.37
CA ASN A 158 -8.16 1.43 -8.85
C ASN A 158 -8.95 0.46 -7.96
N LYS A 159 -8.36 -0.69 -7.61
CA LYS A 159 -8.97 -1.69 -6.74
C LYS A 159 -9.33 -1.10 -5.38
N ILE A 160 -8.42 -0.36 -4.74
CA ILE A 160 -8.66 0.30 -3.45
C ILE A 160 -9.88 1.24 -3.55
N PHE A 161 -9.92 2.11 -4.56
CA PHE A 161 -11.03 3.05 -4.73
C PHE A 161 -12.35 2.37 -5.07
N GLN A 162 -12.33 1.32 -5.91
CA GLN A 162 -13.54 0.59 -6.29
C GLN A 162 -14.10 -0.19 -5.11
N GLU A 163 -13.26 -0.93 -4.37
CA GLU A 163 -13.73 -1.69 -3.21
C GLU A 163 -14.19 -0.78 -2.06
N CYS A 164 -13.50 0.35 -1.81
CA CYS A 164 -13.90 1.28 -0.76
C CYS A 164 -15.10 2.16 -1.13
N GLY A 165 -15.34 2.40 -2.42
CA GLY A 165 -16.31 3.38 -2.90
C GLY A 165 -17.48 2.79 -3.71
N ASP A 166 -17.63 1.47 -3.77
CA ASP A 166 -18.62 0.80 -4.63
C ASP A 166 -20.05 1.33 -4.41
N ALA A 167 -20.49 1.41 -3.14
CA ALA A 167 -21.85 1.88 -2.87
C ALA A 167 -22.04 3.37 -3.21
N GLU A 168 -21.01 4.20 -3.02
CA GLU A 168 -21.05 5.63 -3.37
C GLU A 168 -21.07 5.82 -4.89
N MET A 169 -20.31 5.01 -5.64
CA MET A 169 -20.38 5.01 -7.10
C MET A 169 -21.76 4.56 -7.59
N ALA A 170 -22.32 3.50 -7.01
CA ALA A 170 -23.67 3.04 -7.32
C ALA A 170 -24.74 4.07 -6.95
N PHE A 171 -24.51 4.89 -5.91
CA PHE A 171 -25.37 6.03 -5.59
C PHE A 171 -25.24 7.16 -6.61
N ILE A 172 -24.03 7.51 -7.07
CA ILE A 172 -23.81 8.52 -8.12
C ILE A 172 -24.51 8.10 -9.43
N GLU A 173 -24.43 6.82 -9.76
CA GLU A 173 -25.10 6.26 -10.93
C GLU A 173 -26.63 6.39 -10.83
N ARG A 174 -27.22 5.95 -9.71
CA ARG A 174 -28.68 5.97 -9.50
C ARG A 174 -29.23 7.38 -9.30
N SER A 175 -28.58 8.20 -8.48
CA SER A 175 -29.00 9.59 -8.20
C SER A 175 -29.02 10.47 -9.45
N GLY A 176 -28.13 10.20 -10.41
CA GLY A 176 -28.11 10.87 -11.70
C GLY A 176 -29.41 10.73 -12.50
N PHE A 177 -30.15 9.63 -12.32
CA PHE A 177 -31.47 9.47 -12.92
C PHE A 177 -32.52 10.35 -12.22
N TYR A 178 -32.59 10.30 -10.89
CA TYR A 178 -33.58 11.06 -10.10
C TYR A 178 -33.41 12.56 -10.25
N PHE A 179 -32.20 13.08 -10.09
CA PHE A 179 -31.92 14.51 -10.26
C PHE A 179 -32.09 14.95 -11.71
N GLY A 180 -31.63 14.14 -12.67
CA GLY A 180 -31.80 14.43 -14.09
C GLY A 180 -33.27 14.51 -14.50
N PHE A 181 -34.12 13.63 -13.97
CA PHE A 181 -35.55 13.66 -14.21
C PHE A 181 -36.21 14.91 -13.57
N LEU A 182 -35.93 15.18 -12.29
CA LEU A 182 -36.49 16.32 -11.58
C LEU A 182 -36.11 17.66 -12.22
N PHE A 183 -34.84 17.85 -12.55
CA PHE A 183 -34.40 19.05 -13.23
C PHE A 183 -34.83 19.10 -14.70
N GLY A 184 -35.00 17.95 -15.36
CA GLY A 184 -35.57 17.87 -16.70
C GLY A 184 -37.00 18.39 -16.75
N LEU A 185 -37.84 18.07 -15.76
CA LEU A 185 -39.19 18.62 -15.63
C LEU A 185 -39.16 20.14 -15.42
N PHE A 186 -38.23 20.64 -14.61
CA PHE A 186 -38.04 22.07 -14.42
C PHE A 186 -37.59 22.76 -15.73
N GLN A 187 -36.62 22.17 -16.44
CA GLN A 187 -36.15 22.65 -17.73
C GLN A 187 -37.26 22.66 -18.79
N MET A 188 -38.09 21.61 -18.84
CA MET A 188 -39.26 21.55 -19.73
C MET A 188 -40.24 22.68 -19.42
N SER A 189 -40.52 22.93 -18.14
CA SER A 189 -41.40 24.02 -17.70
C SER A 189 -40.87 25.39 -18.15
N VAL A 190 -39.58 25.66 -17.93
CA VAL A 190 -38.92 26.91 -18.36
C VAL A 190 -38.97 27.07 -19.88
N TYR A 191 -38.74 26.00 -20.63
CA TYR A 191 -38.77 26.03 -22.09
C TYR A 191 -40.18 26.35 -22.64
N CYS A 192 -41.24 25.83 -22.01
CA CYS A 192 -42.62 26.14 -22.40
C CYS A 192 -42.95 27.65 -22.32
N PHE A 193 -42.36 28.39 -21.39
CA PHE A 193 -42.61 29.83 -21.24
C PHE A 193 -41.76 30.70 -22.17
N SER A 194 -40.49 30.37 -22.34
CA SER A 194 -39.55 31.25 -23.05
C SER A 194 -39.35 30.90 -24.53
N GLN A 195 -39.58 29.65 -24.95
CA GLN A 195 -39.46 29.12 -26.33
C GLN A 195 -38.14 29.39 -27.10
N GLU A 196 -37.15 30.04 -26.48
CA GLU A 196 -35.86 30.33 -27.08
C GLU A 196 -34.96 29.08 -27.17
N ALA A 197 -34.35 28.86 -28.34
CA ALA A 197 -33.54 27.66 -28.60
C ALA A 197 -32.24 27.58 -27.75
N TRP A 198 -31.68 28.71 -27.34
CA TRP A 198 -30.44 28.76 -26.55
C TRP A 198 -30.63 28.38 -25.08
N ILE A 199 -31.88 28.34 -24.59
CA ILE A 199 -32.19 27.97 -23.20
C ILE A 199 -31.87 26.50 -22.95
N LEU A 200 -32.07 25.62 -23.93
CA LEU A 200 -31.82 24.18 -23.76
C LEU A 200 -30.34 23.86 -23.47
N PRO A 201 -29.35 24.37 -24.24
CA PRO A 201 -27.93 24.21 -23.90
C PRO A 201 -27.54 24.81 -22.54
N VAL A 202 -28.01 26.03 -22.23
CA VAL A 202 -27.62 26.73 -20.99
C VAL A 202 -28.22 26.05 -19.77
N CYS A 203 -29.52 25.73 -19.79
CA CYS A 203 -30.17 24.99 -18.71
C CYS A 203 -29.56 23.60 -18.57
N GLY A 204 -29.28 22.89 -19.67
CA GLY A 204 -28.63 21.58 -19.63
C GLY A 204 -27.27 21.62 -18.93
N PHE A 205 -26.45 22.63 -19.21
CA PHE A 205 -25.17 22.83 -18.53
C PHE A 205 -25.34 23.10 -17.03
N ILE A 206 -26.22 24.04 -16.66
CA ILE A 206 -26.48 24.41 -15.27
C ILE A 206 -27.00 23.21 -14.47
N VAL A 207 -27.98 22.49 -15.03
CA VAL A 207 -28.59 21.31 -14.41
C VAL A 207 -27.57 20.20 -14.22
N GLY A 208 -26.75 19.91 -15.24
CA GLY A 208 -25.70 18.90 -15.16
C GLY A 208 -24.67 19.24 -14.08
N TRP A 209 -24.20 20.49 -14.07
CA TRP A 209 -23.27 20.98 -13.07
C TRP A 209 -23.85 20.92 -11.65
N LEU A 210 -25.09 21.40 -11.46
CA LEU A 210 -25.77 21.40 -10.17
C LEU A 210 -26.03 19.99 -9.64
N THR A 211 -26.42 19.06 -10.52
CA THR A 211 -26.65 17.66 -10.17
C THR A 211 -25.38 17.01 -9.64
N ASN A 212 -24.25 17.16 -10.34
CA ASN A 212 -22.98 16.60 -9.91
C ASN A 212 -22.47 17.24 -8.62
N PHE A 213 -22.61 18.57 -8.50
CA PHE A 213 -22.28 19.29 -7.27
C PHE A 213 -23.09 18.80 -6.06
N LEU A 214 -24.40 18.62 -6.24
CA LEU A 214 -25.29 18.16 -5.18
C LEU A 214 -24.98 16.71 -4.79
N ALA A 215 -24.77 15.83 -5.76
CA ALA A 215 -24.41 14.42 -5.51
C ALA A 215 -23.13 14.31 -4.67
N LEU A 216 -22.06 15.02 -5.05
CA LEU A 216 -20.82 15.06 -4.27
C LEU A 216 -21.03 15.63 -2.87
N LYS A 217 -21.86 16.68 -2.74
CA LYS A 217 -22.16 17.29 -1.46
C LYS A 217 -22.90 16.33 -0.53
N VAL A 218 -23.86 15.56 -1.04
CA VAL A 218 -24.62 14.56 -0.25
C VAL A 218 -23.73 13.40 0.19
N ILE A 219 -22.76 12.99 -0.64
CA ILE A 219 -21.87 11.87 -0.31
C ILE A 219 -20.90 12.26 0.82
N PHE A 220 -20.30 13.45 0.75
CA PHE A 220 -19.21 13.83 1.66
C PHE A 220 -19.59 14.84 2.75
N ARG A 221 -20.77 15.46 2.71
CA ARG A 221 -21.22 16.46 3.70
C ARG A 221 -22.65 16.19 4.19
N PRO A 222 -22.96 16.54 5.45
CA PRO A 222 -22.09 17.17 6.45
C PRO A 222 -21.08 16.20 7.09
N LEU A 223 -19.91 16.74 7.49
CA LEU A 223 -18.81 15.99 8.12
C LEU A 223 -19.18 15.43 9.51
N GLU A 224 -20.08 16.12 10.21
CA GLU A 224 -20.65 15.71 11.48
C GLU A 224 -22.16 15.54 11.30
N PRO A 225 -22.79 14.56 11.98
CA PRO A 225 -24.23 14.32 11.86
C PRO A 225 -25.01 15.54 12.37
N LYS A 226 -25.84 16.13 11.51
CA LYS A 226 -26.71 17.27 11.87
C LYS A 226 -28.15 16.81 11.96
N LYS A 227 -28.81 17.12 13.07
CA LYS A 227 -30.26 16.90 13.22
C LYS A 227 -30.99 18.08 12.59
N VAL A 228 -31.75 17.83 11.52
CA VAL A 228 -32.62 18.80 10.88
C VAL A 228 -34.04 18.24 10.94
N CYS A 229 -34.96 18.94 11.62
CA CYS A 229 -36.36 18.52 11.75
C CYS A 229 -36.55 17.06 12.22
N GLY A 230 -35.77 16.62 13.23
CA GLY A 230 -35.84 15.25 13.77
C GLY A 230 -35.14 14.17 12.95
N LEU A 231 -34.69 14.47 11.72
CA LEU A 231 -33.91 13.57 10.87
C LEU A 231 -32.42 13.87 10.99
N THR A 232 -31.60 12.83 11.16
CA THR A 232 -30.14 12.96 11.22
C THR A 232 -29.57 12.92 9.81
N VAL A 233 -29.12 14.06 9.30
CA VAL A 233 -28.46 14.18 8.01
C VAL A 233 -26.95 14.07 8.21
N HIS A 234 -26.33 13.14 7.50
CA HIS A 234 -24.89 12.91 7.51
C HIS A 234 -24.43 12.51 6.12
N GLY A 235 -23.17 12.80 5.76
CA GLY A 235 -22.62 12.37 4.47
C GLY A 235 -22.71 10.85 4.32
N LEU A 236 -23.24 10.35 3.21
CA LEU A 236 -23.45 8.91 3.01
C LEU A 236 -22.16 8.09 3.17
N PHE A 237 -21.03 8.61 2.67
CA PHE A 237 -19.74 7.96 2.83
C PHE A 237 -19.29 7.88 4.29
N LEU A 238 -19.59 8.92 5.08
CA LEU A 238 -19.20 8.99 6.49
C LEU A 238 -20.10 8.10 7.36
N GLN A 239 -21.36 7.91 6.99
CA GLN A 239 -22.23 6.93 7.64
C GLN A 239 -21.66 5.50 7.52
N ARG A 240 -20.99 5.21 6.41
CA ARG A 240 -20.35 3.91 6.12
C ARG A 240 -18.86 3.86 6.46
N GLN A 241 -18.34 4.86 7.18
CA GLN A 241 -16.90 4.98 7.46
C GLN A 241 -16.31 3.70 8.06
N GLN A 242 -17.03 3.00 8.94
CA GLN A 242 -16.55 1.75 9.55
C GLN A 242 -16.39 0.63 8.52
N GLU A 243 -17.38 0.43 7.63
CA GLU A 243 -17.29 -0.56 6.55
C GLU A 243 -16.13 -0.26 5.61
N VAL A 244 -15.97 1.01 5.26
CA VAL A 244 -14.89 1.49 4.40
C VAL A 244 -13.53 1.32 5.09
N ALA A 245 -13.42 1.61 6.39
CA ALA A 245 -12.19 1.44 7.15
C ALA A 245 -11.75 -0.03 7.21
N VAL A 246 -12.68 -0.96 7.44
CA VAL A 246 -12.39 -2.40 7.42
C VAL A 246 -11.91 -2.85 6.04
N THR A 247 -12.58 -2.40 4.99
CA THR A 247 -12.20 -2.72 3.60
C THR A 247 -10.82 -2.14 3.27
N PHE A 248 -10.59 -0.88 3.61
CA PHE A 248 -9.32 -0.20 3.41
C PHE A 248 -8.18 -0.91 4.16
N ALA A 249 -8.37 -1.24 5.44
CA ALA A 249 -7.39 -1.96 6.25
C ALA A 249 -7.07 -3.32 5.63
N ARG A 250 -8.09 -4.11 5.25
CA ARG A 250 -7.90 -5.41 4.59
C ARG A 250 -7.07 -5.27 3.31
N VAL A 251 -7.43 -4.36 2.42
CA VAL A 251 -6.71 -4.19 1.14
C VAL A 251 -5.27 -3.74 1.38
N ASN A 252 -5.04 -2.80 2.30
CA ASN A 252 -3.68 -2.36 2.62
C ASN A 252 -2.84 -3.50 3.22
N CYS A 253 -3.37 -4.28 4.17
CA CYS A 253 -2.65 -5.40 4.77
C CYS A 253 -2.32 -6.52 3.78
N VAL A 254 -3.25 -6.84 2.87
CA VAL A 254 -3.06 -7.94 1.92
C VAL A 254 -2.17 -7.54 0.75
N GLU A 255 -2.35 -6.34 0.21
CA GLU A 255 -1.73 -5.96 -1.07
C GLU A 255 -0.47 -5.12 -0.91
N ILE A 256 -0.35 -4.35 0.19
CA ILE A 256 0.73 -3.35 0.36
C ILE A 256 1.65 -3.71 1.52
N LEU A 257 1.09 -3.91 2.71
CA LEU A 257 1.81 -4.06 3.97
C LEU A 257 1.91 -5.53 4.43
N HIS A 258 2.01 -6.47 3.49
CA HIS A 258 2.16 -7.88 3.81
C HIS A 258 3.64 -8.21 4.12
N THR A 259 3.87 -9.28 4.90
CA THR A 259 5.19 -9.63 5.43
C THR A 259 6.27 -9.77 4.36
N LYS A 260 5.93 -10.37 3.20
CA LYS A 260 6.88 -10.51 2.09
C LYS A 260 7.34 -9.15 1.55
N ALA A 261 6.41 -8.23 1.28
CA ALA A 261 6.75 -6.88 0.84
C ALA A 261 7.64 -6.14 1.86
N MET A 262 7.39 -6.31 3.17
CA MET A 262 8.23 -5.72 4.21
C MET A 262 9.66 -6.25 4.15
N TRP A 263 9.85 -7.57 4.10
CA TRP A 263 11.19 -8.16 4.00
C TRP A 263 11.89 -7.80 2.69
N ASP A 264 11.17 -7.83 1.57
CA ASP A 264 11.70 -7.40 0.27
C ASP A 264 12.15 -5.93 0.34
N ALA A 265 11.39 -5.06 1.00
CA ALA A 265 11.74 -3.66 1.21
C ALA A 265 12.97 -3.47 2.12
N ILE A 266 13.12 -4.28 3.18
CA ILE A 266 14.31 -4.27 4.03
C ILE A 266 15.55 -4.70 3.23
N MET A 267 15.45 -5.74 2.41
CA MET A 267 16.59 -6.32 1.69
C MET A 267 16.98 -5.56 0.41
N THR A 268 16.01 -4.94 -0.27
CA THR A 268 16.22 -4.33 -1.60
C THR A 268 15.86 -2.85 -1.68
N GLY A 269 15.22 -2.31 -0.64
CA GLY A 269 14.78 -0.93 -0.58
C GLY A 269 15.93 0.07 -0.43
N PRO A 270 15.61 1.37 -0.33
CA PRO A 270 16.62 2.44 -0.26
C PRO A 270 17.53 2.33 0.97
N LEU A 271 17.04 1.72 2.05
CA LEU A 271 17.74 1.57 3.33
C LEU A 271 18.45 0.22 3.52
N HIS A 272 18.49 -0.64 2.49
CA HIS A 272 19.09 -1.98 2.60
C HIS A 272 20.53 -1.97 3.13
N ARG A 273 21.29 -0.91 2.85
CA ARG A 273 22.67 -0.76 3.33
C ARG A 273 22.75 -0.74 4.85
N ASN A 274 21.79 -0.12 5.51
CA ASN A 274 21.74 -0.04 6.98
C ASN A 274 21.42 -1.42 7.57
N PHE A 275 20.47 -2.15 6.96
CA PHE A 275 20.17 -3.53 7.33
C PHE A 275 21.41 -4.43 7.20
N PHE A 276 22.10 -4.41 6.06
CA PHE A 276 23.32 -5.21 5.89
C PHE A 276 24.47 -4.77 6.78
N ALA A 277 24.57 -3.49 7.12
CA ALA A 277 25.56 -2.99 8.08
C ALA A 277 25.27 -3.52 9.49
N MET A 278 24.02 -3.48 9.94
CA MET A 278 23.58 -4.07 11.20
C MET A 278 23.87 -5.57 11.24
N LEU A 279 23.46 -6.30 10.20
CA LEU A 279 23.73 -7.74 10.07
C LEU A 279 25.23 -8.03 10.15
N ARG A 280 26.06 -7.27 9.42
CA ARG A 280 27.52 -7.43 9.44
C ARG A 280 28.12 -7.22 10.82
N THR A 281 27.67 -6.21 11.56
CA THR A 281 28.16 -5.96 12.93
C THR A 281 27.89 -7.16 13.84
N HIS A 282 26.68 -7.71 13.80
CA HIS A 282 26.33 -8.90 14.58
C HIS A 282 27.07 -10.16 14.06
N SER A 283 27.27 -10.31 12.74
CA SER A 283 28.00 -11.44 12.16
C SER A 283 29.48 -11.47 12.57
N ILE A 284 30.12 -10.31 12.70
CA ILE A 284 31.51 -10.22 13.19
C ILE A 284 31.56 -10.69 14.64
N ALA A 285 30.70 -10.15 15.50
CA ALA A 285 30.64 -10.56 16.91
C ALA A 285 30.32 -12.06 17.06
N PHE A 286 29.45 -12.60 16.20
CA PHE A 286 29.18 -14.04 16.14
C PHE A 286 30.42 -14.85 15.77
N THR A 287 31.18 -14.43 14.76
CA THR A 287 32.39 -15.11 14.31
C THR A 287 33.51 -15.05 15.35
N ASP A 288 33.67 -13.91 16.03
CA ASP A 288 34.68 -13.75 17.09
C ASP A 288 34.39 -14.69 18.28
N ASN A 289 33.12 -14.81 18.69
CA ASN A 289 32.71 -15.75 19.74
C ASN A 289 32.95 -17.21 19.31
N LEU A 290 32.71 -17.55 18.04
CA LEU A 290 32.97 -18.90 17.50
C LEU A 290 34.45 -19.30 17.55
N LEU A 291 35.36 -18.35 17.32
CA LEU A 291 36.79 -18.60 17.28
C LEU A 291 37.45 -18.61 18.67
N GLY A 292 36.67 -18.43 19.74
CA GLY A 292 37.16 -18.48 21.12
C GLY A 292 37.82 -17.19 21.60
N GLY A 293 37.33 -16.02 21.14
CA GLY A 293 37.69 -14.71 21.68
C GLY A 293 37.18 -14.45 23.09
#